data_AF-A0A8T0J5E9-F1
#
_entry.id   AF-A0A8T0J5E9-F1
#
_cell.length_a   1.000
_cell.length_b   1.000
_cell.length_c   1.000
_cell.angle_alpha   90.00
_cell.angle_beta   90.00
_cell.angle_gamma   90.00
#
_symmetry.space_group_name_H-M   'P 1'
#
loop_
_entity.id
_entity.type
_entity.pdbx_description
1 polymer ?
#
loop_
_entity_poly.entity_id
_entity_poly.type
_entity_poly.pdbx_seq_one_letter_code
_entity_poly.pdbx_strand_id
1 'polypeptide(L)'
;MAGFEMNDRRKIGIGLTGFGVLFTFLGVVFFFDKGLLAMGNILFVAGVMITIGIKGAVSFFLKPRNYKGSILFVSGFALVVFGWPVVGMLVEAYGFVLLFSGFWPTALVFLYRVPFLGYFLQQPFITAFFDRFRERRVPV
;
A
#
# COMPACT_ATOMS: atom_id res chain seq x y z
N MET A 1 17.35 17.52 17.00
CA MET A 1 17.22 16.74 15.75
C MET A 1 17.17 15.27 16.14
N ALA A 2 15.98 14.73 16.39
CA ALA A 2 15.83 13.33 16.76
C ALA A 2 16.06 12.48 15.50
N GLY A 3 17.25 11.87 15.41
CA GLY A 3 17.57 10.93 14.35
C GLY A 3 16.51 9.85 14.28
N PHE A 4 16.14 9.47 13.05
CA PHE A 4 15.34 8.29 12.78
C PHE A 4 16.04 7.06 13.37
N GLU A 5 15.78 6.70 14.64
CA GLU A 5 16.03 5.35 15.13
C GLU A 5 15.05 4.42 14.43
N MET A 6 15.43 3.99 13.23
CA MET A 6 14.70 2.99 12.48
C MET A 6 14.92 1.64 13.17
N ASN A 7 14.01 1.32 14.10
CA ASN A 7 13.93 0.06 14.81
C ASN A 7 14.14 -1.12 13.85
N ASP A 8 15.01 -2.09 14.16
CA ASP A 8 15.42 -3.16 13.23
C ASP A 8 14.22 -3.93 12.66
N ARG A 9 13.15 -4.04 13.45
CA ARG A 9 11.86 -4.60 13.03
C ARG A 9 11.27 -3.85 11.84
N ARG A 10 11.31 -2.51 11.83
CA ARG A 10 10.81 -1.69 10.70
C ARG A 10 11.65 -1.89 9.45
N LYS A 11 12.98 -2.04 9.57
CA LYS A 11 13.84 -2.35 8.42
C LYS A 11 13.46 -3.69 7.78
N ILE A 12 13.28 -4.71 8.62
CA ILE A 12 12.83 -6.03 8.19
C ILE A 12 11.43 -5.93 7.56
N GLY A 13 10.51 -5.19 8.19
CA GLY A 13 9.16 -4.98 7.67
C GLY A 13 9.14 -4.34 6.29
N ILE A 14 9.91 -3.26 6.09
CA ILE A 14 10.05 -2.58 4.79
C ILE A 14 10.64 -3.54 3.76
N GLY A 15 11.67 -4.31 4.11
CA GLY A 15 12.25 -5.32 3.24
C GLY A 15 11.22 -6.37 2.82
N LEU A 16 10.43 -6.89 3.78
CA LEU A 16 9.42 -7.91 3.52
C LEU A 16 8.27 -7.38 2.66
N THR A 17 7.83 -6.13 2.87
CA THR A 17 6.85 -5.46 2.01
C THR A 17 7.40 -5.28 0.60
N GLY A 18 8.66 -4.88 0.45
CA GLY A 18 9.33 -4.76 -0.85
C GLY A 18 9.42 -6.10 -1.58
N PHE A 19 9.80 -7.17 -0.89
CA PHE A 19 9.77 -8.53 -1.45
C PHE A 19 8.36 -8.95 -1.84
N GLY A 20 7.34 -8.66 -1.02
CA GLY A 20 5.95 -8.93 -1.35
C GLY A 20 5.53 -8.30 -2.68
N VAL A 21 5.80 -7.00 -2.85
CA VAL A 21 5.54 -6.28 -4.12
C VAL A 21 6.30 -6.91 -5.29
N LEU A 22 7.56 -7.28 -5.09
CA LEU A 22 8.37 -7.92 -6.11
C LEU A 22 7.80 -9.28 -6.54
N PHE A 23 7.40 -10.12 -5.60
CA PHE A 23 6.76 -11.42 -5.87
C PHE A 23 5.41 -11.27 -6.55
N THR A 24 4.59 -10.29 -6.13
CA THR A 24 3.33 -9.97 -6.81
C THR A 24 3.58 -9.51 -8.24
N PHE A 25 4.58 -8.64 -8.47
CA PHE A 25 4.97 -8.20 -9.80
C PHE A 25 5.44 -9.37 -10.69
N LEU A 26 6.32 -10.24 -10.16
CA LEU A 26 6.74 -11.47 -10.82
C LEU A 26 5.53 -12.35 -11.16
N GLY A 27 4.60 -12.54 -10.23
CA GLY A 27 3.37 -13.30 -10.46
C GLY A 27 2.54 -12.75 -11.61
N VAL A 28 2.44 -11.43 -11.77
CA VAL A 28 1.78 -10.80 -12.92
C VAL A 28 2.55 -11.05 -14.22
N VAL A 29 3.88 -10.88 -14.22
CA VAL A 29 4.74 -11.09 -15.41
C VAL A 29 4.68 -12.55 -15.89
N PHE A 30 4.63 -13.51 -14.97
CA PHE A 30 4.47 -14.94 -15.26
C PHE A 30 3.01 -15.35 -15.56
N PHE A 31 2.22 -14.46 -16.16
CA PHE A 31 0.82 -14.72 -16.54
C PHE A 31 -0.11 -15.06 -15.36
N PHE A 32 -0.02 -14.29 -14.27
CA PHE A 32 -0.84 -14.46 -13.06
C PHE A 32 -0.61 -15.82 -12.37
N ASP A 33 0.67 -16.17 -12.16
CA ASP A 33 1.03 -17.36 -11.39
C ASP A 33 0.48 -17.26 -9.96
N LYS A 34 -0.37 -18.22 -9.60
CA LYS A 34 -1.11 -18.23 -8.33
C LYS A 34 -0.19 -18.34 -7.12
N GLY A 35 0.91 -19.08 -7.25
CA GLY A 35 1.86 -19.31 -6.17
C GLY A 35 2.68 -18.06 -5.87
N LEU A 36 3.21 -17.40 -6.92
CA LEU A 36 3.95 -16.15 -6.81
C LEU A 36 3.08 -15.02 -6.28
N LEU A 37 1.84 -14.91 -6.76
CA LEU A 37 0.88 -13.91 -6.27
C LEU A 37 0.52 -14.15 -4.80
N ALA A 38 0.23 -15.40 -4.41
CA ALA A 38 -0.08 -15.73 -3.02
C ALA A 38 1.12 -15.45 -2.08
N MET A 39 2.34 -15.85 -2.47
CA MET A 39 3.56 -15.53 -1.73
C MET A 39 3.75 -14.03 -1.62
N GLY A 40 3.61 -13.29 -2.72
CA GLY A 40 3.72 -11.83 -2.74
C GLY A 40 2.76 -11.17 -1.75
N ASN A 41 1.50 -11.60 -1.75
CA ASN A 41 0.50 -11.05 -0.85
C ASN A 41 0.76 -11.39 0.63
N ILE A 42 1.21 -12.62 0.93
CA ILE A 42 1.57 -13.01 2.31
C ILE A 42 2.74 -12.15 2.81
N LEU A 43 3.80 -12.03 2.01
CA LEU A 43 4.98 -11.24 2.36
C LEU A 43 4.63 -9.76 2.50
N PHE A 44 3.76 -9.25 1.62
CA PHE A 44 3.28 -7.88 1.66
C PHE A 44 2.56 -7.58 2.98
N VAL A 45 1.56 -8.39 3.32
CA VAL A 45 0.75 -8.25 4.54
C VAL A 45 1.61 -8.41 5.79
N ALA A 46 2.49 -9.41 5.83
CA ALA A 46 3.42 -9.61 6.93
C ALA A 46 4.37 -8.41 7.10
N GLY A 47 4.90 -7.87 5.99
CA GLY A 47 5.78 -6.71 6.02
C GLY A 47 5.10 -5.45 6.53
N VAL A 48 3.86 -5.20 6.08
CA VAL A 48 3.05 -4.07 6.57
C VAL A 48 2.75 -4.23 8.05
N MET A 49 2.37 -5.43 8.50
CA MET A 49 2.12 -5.72 9.92
C MET A 49 3.37 -5.50 10.79
N ILE A 50 4.55 -5.90 10.33
CA ILE A 50 5.81 -5.72 11.06
C ILE A 50 6.23 -4.24 11.07
N THR A 51 6.01 -3.51 9.98
CA THR A 51 6.38 -2.08 9.84
C THR A 51 5.54 -1.19 10.75
N ILE A 52 4.23 -1.43 10.79
CA ILE A 52 3.28 -0.68 11.63
C ILE A 52 3.31 -1.20 13.08
N GLY A 53 3.59 -2.49 13.26
CA GLY A 53 3.46 -3.23 14.51
C GLY A 53 2.09 -3.91 14.62
N ILE A 54 2.05 -5.12 15.21
CA ILE A 54 0.85 -5.98 15.28
C ILE A 54 -0.37 -5.23 15.85
N LYS A 55 -0.19 -4.51 16.96
CA LYS A 55 -1.29 -3.74 17.59
C LYS A 55 -1.81 -2.61 16.68
N GLY A 56 -0.91 -1.93 15.97
CA GLY A 56 -1.25 -0.85 15.05
C GLY A 56 -1.91 -1.36 13.78
N ALA A 57 -1.43 -2.49 13.24
CA ALA A 57 -2.01 -3.12 12.06
C ALA A 57 -3.42 -3.67 12.35
N VAL A 58 -3.60 -4.39 13.45
CA VAL A 58 -4.92 -4.89 13.86
C VAL A 58 -5.91 -3.73 14.07
N SER A 59 -5.49 -2.66 14.75
CA SER A 59 -6.32 -1.45 14.93
C SER A 59 -6.62 -0.73 13.61
N PHE A 60 -5.71 -0.78 12.63
CA PHE A 60 -5.89 -0.18 11.31
C PHE A 60 -6.86 -0.97 10.42
N PHE A 61 -6.78 -2.30 10.44
CA PHE A 61 -7.67 -3.19 9.69
C PHE A 61 -9.08 -3.29 10.32
N LEU A 62 -9.20 -3.23 11.64
CA LEU A 62 -10.50 -3.32 12.35
C LEU A 62 -11.19 -1.98 12.55
N LYS A 63 -10.60 -0.87 12.09
CA LYS A 63 -11.21 0.45 12.27
C LYS A 63 -12.53 0.53 11.50
N PRO A 64 -13.64 1.03 12.10
CA PRO A 64 -14.94 1.11 11.44
C PRO A 64 -14.94 1.89 10.13
N ARG A 65 -14.03 2.86 9.99
CA ARG A 65 -13.86 3.65 8.77
C ARG A 65 -13.18 2.88 7.63
N ASN A 66 -12.44 1.83 7.93
CA ASN A 66 -11.62 1.07 7.00
C ASN A 66 -12.19 -0.34 6.71
N TYR A 67 -13.27 -0.74 7.38
CA TYR A 67 -13.80 -2.11 7.32
C TYR A 67 -14.14 -2.57 5.89
N LYS A 68 -14.64 -1.67 5.04
CA LYS A 68 -14.96 -1.96 3.63
C LYS A 68 -13.70 -2.36 2.85
N GLY A 69 -12.60 -1.63 3.06
CA GLY A 69 -11.32 -1.91 2.44
C GLY A 69 -10.72 -3.22 2.93
N SER A 70 -10.77 -3.47 4.25
CA SER A 70 -10.29 -4.72 4.85
C SER A 70 -11.01 -5.95 4.32
N ILE A 71 -12.35 -5.92 4.21
CA ILE A 71 -13.13 -7.03 3.67
C ILE A 71 -12.78 -7.28 2.20
N LEU A 72 -12.71 -6.23 1.38
CA LEU A 72 -12.34 -6.35 -0.03
C LEU A 72 -10.93 -6.89 -0.20
N PHE A 73 -9.97 -6.38 0.57
CA PHE A 73 -8.59 -6.84 0.54
C PHE A 73 -8.46 -8.33 0.90
N VAL A 74 -9.09 -8.77 2.00
CA VAL A 74 -9.09 -10.18 2.42
C VAL A 74 -9.83 -11.07 1.41
N SER A 75 -10.94 -10.58 0.85
CA SER A 75 -11.68 -11.32 -0.18
C SER A 75 -10.90 -11.47 -1.48
N GLY A 76 -10.17 -10.43 -1.90
CA GLY A 76 -9.29 -10.46 -3.07
C GLY A 76 -8.12 -11.41 -2.86
N PHE A 77 -7.48 -11.35 -1.69
CA PHE A 77 -6.46 -12.30 -1.28
C PHE A 77 -6.96 -13.75 -1.35
N ALA A 78 -8.15 -14.01 -0.81
CA ALA A 78 -8.75 -15.34 -0.86
C ALA A 78 -9.00 -15.79 -2.31
N LEU A 79 -9.52 -14.92 -3.17
CA LEU A 79 -9.74 -15.21 -4.59
C LEU A 79 -8.44 -15.55 -5.35
N VAL A 80 -7.33 -14.87 -5.03
CA VAL A 80 -6.01 -15.19 -5.58
C VAL A 80 -5.60 -16.63 -5.20
N VAL A 81 -5.78 -16.99 -3.93
CA VAL A 81 -5.45 -18.33 -3.41
C VAL A 81 -6.37 -19.42 -3.97
N PHE A 82 -7.67 -19.15 -4.10
CA PHE A 82 -8.66 -20.10 -4.66
C PHE A 82 -8.56 -20.28 -6.18
N GLY A 83 -7.69 -19.54 -6.84
CA GLY A 83 -7.32 -19.80 -8.24
C GLY A 83 -8.01 -18.91 -9.26
N TRP A 84 -8.57 -17.78 -8.84
CA TRP A 84 -9.03 -16.68 -9.70
C TRP A 84 -8.10 -15.47 -9.57
N PRO A 85 -6.81 -15.58 -9.94
CA PRO A 85 -5.80 -14.57 -9.62
C PRO A 85 -6.05 -13.21 -10.29
N VAL A 86 -6.58 -13.18 -11.51
CA VAL A 86 -6.87 -11.92 -12.22
C VAL A 86 -7.96 -11.12 -11.49
N VAL A 87 -9.09 -11.77 -11.19
CA VAL A 87 -10.20 -11.12 -10.48
C VAL A 87 -9.79 -10.80 -9.04
N GLY A 88 -9.09 -11.73 -8.38
CA GLY A 88 -8.56 -11.54 -7.04
C GLY A 88 -7.66 -10.32 -6.93
N MET A 89 -6.71 -10.15 -7.87
CA MET A 89 -5.83 -8.98 -7.94
C MET A 89 -6.58 -7.65 -8.13
N LEU A 90 -7.63 -7.63 -8.96
CA LEU A 90 -8.45 -6.43 -9.14
C LEU A 90 -9.22 -6.07 -7.86
N VAL A 91 -9.84 -7.06 -7.23
CA VAL A 91 -10.57 -6.87 -5.97
C VAL A 91 -9.63 -6.47 -4.83
N GLU A 92 -8.47 -7.12 -4.76
CA GLU A 92 -7.42 -6.84 -3.77
C GLU A 92 -6.87 -5.43 -3.93
N ALA A 93 -6.53 -5.01 -5.16
CA ALA A 93 -6.05 -3.66 -5.44
C ALA A 93 -7.10 -2.60 -5.06
N TYR A 94 -8.37 -2.83 -5.38
CA TYR A 94 -9.45 -1.94 -4.99
C TYR A 94 -9.63 -1.87 -3.46
N GLY A 95 -9.60 -3.04 -2.79
CA GLY A 95 -9.63 -3.14 -1.34
C GLY A 95 -8.47 -2.40 -0.68
N PHE A 96 -7.26 -2.58 -1.21
CA PHE A 96 -6.04 -1.91 -0.75
C PHE A 96 -6.15 -0.38 -0.86
N VAL A 97 -6.57 0.15 -2.01
CA VAL A 97 -6.79 1.60 -2.19
C VAL A 97 -7.82 2.15 -1.19
N LEU A 98 -8.91 1.42 -0.95
CA LEU A 98 -9.91 1.82 0.05
C LEU A 98 -9.36 1.79 1.48
N LEU A 99 -8.55 0.79 1.82
CA LEU A 99 -7.94 0.61 3.13
C LEU A 99 -6.98 1.77 3.45
N PHE A 100 -6.22 2.23 2.46
CA PHE A 100 -5.27 3.34 2.56
C PHE A 100 -5.83 4.71 2.14
N SER A 101 -7.12 4.81 1.80
CA SER A 101 -7.75 6.07 1.37
C SER A 101 -7.58 7.22 2.37
N GLY A 102 -7.56 6.93 3.68
CA GLY A 102 -7.27 7.90 4.74
C GLY A 102 -5.82 8.34 4.83
N PHE A 103 -4.89 7.58 4.24
CA PHE A 103 -3.44 7.83 4.23
C PHE A 103 -2.96 8.46 2.92
N TRP A 104 -3.84 8.65 1.93
CA TRP A 104 -3.50 9.17 0.60
C TRP A 104 -2.76 10.52 0.62
N PRO A 105 -3.16 11.54 1.42
CA PRO A 105 -2.44 12.82 1.47
C PRO A 105 -1.00 12.64 1.99
N THR A 106 -0.81 11.77 2.98
CA THR A 106 0.51 11.47 3.56
C THR A 106 1.36 10.66 2.60
N ALA A 107 0.78 9.66 1.93
CA ALA A 107 1.46 8.84 0.94
C ALA A 107 1.95 9.69 -0.25
N LEU A 108 1.12 10.61 -0.74
CA LEU A 108 1.51 11.55 -1.79
C LEU A 108 2.69 12.42 -1.37
N VAL A 109 2.64 13.05 -0.18
CA VAL A 109 3.75 13.86 0.34
C VAL A 109 5.04 13.05 0.48
N PHE A 110 4.95 11.79 0.90
CA PHE A 110 6.10 10.89 0.95
C PHE A 110 6.62 10.55 -0.44
N LEU A 111 5.74 10.29 -1.41
CA LEU A 111 6.09 9.98 -2.79
C LEU A 111 6.82 11.16 -3.47
N TYR A 112 6.39 12.39 -3.22
CA TYR A 112 7.07 13.61 -3.68
C TYR A 112 8.47 13.80 -3.09
N ARG A 113 8.76 13.24 -1.91
CA ARG A 113 10.09 13.31 -1.28
C ARG A 113 11.06 12.26 -1.82
N VAL A 114 10.60 11.29 -2.60
CA VAL A 114 11.49 10.30 -3.23
C VAL A 114 12.11 10.94 -4.48
N PRO A 115 13.43 11.17 -4.53
CA PRO A 115 14.07 11.98 -5.59
C PRO A 115 13.83 11.46 -7.02
N PHE A 116 13.69 10.13 -7.20
CA PHE A 116 13.39 9.53 -8.51
C PHE A 116 11.92 9.68 -8.95
N LEU A 117 10.96 9.59 -8.03
CA LEU A 117 9.53 9.78 -8.33
C LEU A 117 9.14 11.26 -8.36
N GLY A 118 9.79 12.09 -7.54
CA GLY A 118 9.60 13.54 -7.49
C GLY A 118 9.86 14.22 -8.84
N TYR A 119 10.86 13.76 -9.61
CA TYR A 119 11.15 14.32 -10.94
C TYR A 119 10.03 14.04 -11.96
N PHE A 120 9.42 12.85 -11.91
CA PHE A 120 8.26 12.50 -12.75
C PHE A 120 6.97 13.19 -12.29
N LEU A 121 6.78 13.41 -10.98
CA LEU A 121 5.60 14.07 -10.43
C LEU A 121 5.68 15.61 -10.39
N GLN A 122 6.87 16.21 -10.58
CA GLN A 122 7.07 17.67 -10.67
C GLN A 122 6.68 18.27 -12.03
N GLN A 123 6.03 17.49 -12.91
CA GLN A 123 5.45 18.02 -14.14
C GLN A 123 4.35 19.03 -13.80
N PRO A 124 4.33 20.23 -14.42
CA PRO A 124 3.46 21.36 -14.04
C PRO A 124 1.96 21.02 -14.04
N PHE A 125 1.56 19.98 -14.78
CA PHE A 125 0.18 19.50 -14.86
C PHE A 125 -0.32 18.88 -13.54
N ILE A 126 0.54 18.18 -12.79
CA ILE A 126 0.15 17.49 -11.55
C ILE A 126 0.13 18.46 -10.37
N THR A 127 1.03 19.46 -10.38
CA THR A 127 1.09 20.52 -9.37
C THR A 127 -0.17 21.40 -9.40
N ALA A 128 -0.66 21.76 -10.59
CA ALA A 128 -1.88 22.55 -10.77
C ALA A 128 -3.16 21.81 -10.31
N PHE A 129 -3.25 20.50 -10.56
CA PHE A 129 -4.36 19.69 -10.06
C PHE A 129 -4.31 19.60 -8.53
N PHE A 130 -3.12 19.56 -7.94
CA PHE A 130 -2.92 19.43 -6.49
C PHE A 130 -3.15 20.72 -5.71
N ASP A 131 -2.76 21.89 -6.23
CA ASP A 131 -3.04 23.18 -5.56
C ASP A 131 -4.56 23.39 -5.39
N ARG A 132 -5.37 22.92 -6.34
CA ARG A 132 -6.84 22.93 -6.24
C ARG A 132 -7.39 22.04 -5.11
N PHE A 133 -6.68 20.97 -4.73
CA PHE A 133 -7.03 20.15 -3.56
C PHE A 133 -6.48 20.73 -2.25
N ARG A 134 -5.37 21.46 -2.31
CA ARG A 134 -4.70 22.06 -1.14
C ARG A 134 -5.42 23.33 -0.64
N GLU A 135 -6.05 24.09 -1.53
CA GLU A 135 -6.81 25.32 -1.20
C GLU A 135 -8.06 25.09 -0.34
N ARG A 136 -8.62 23.87 -0.33
CA ARG A 136 -9.84 23.55 0.45
C ARG A 136 -9.61 23.41 1.97
N ARG A 137 -8.38 23.59 2.47
CA ARG A 137 -8.00 23.25 3.86
C ARG A 137 -7.28 24.36 4.64
N VAL A 138 -7.30 25.60 4.16
CA VAL A 138 -6.82 26.76 4.94
C VAL A 138 -7.78 27.95 4.77
N PRO A 139 -8.72 28.16 5.70
CA PRO A 139 -9.06 29.51 6.08
C PRO A 139 -7.89 30.07 6.89
N VAL A 140 -7.32 31.16 6.39
CA VAL A 140 -6.41 32.06 7.12
C VAL A 140 -7.01 32.53 8.44
#